data_AF-A0A948RKG6-F1
#
_entry.id   AF-A0A948RKG6-F1
#
_cell.length_a   1.000
_cell.length_b   1.000
_cell.length_c   1.000
_cell.angle_alpha   90.00
_cell.angle_beta   90.00
_cell.angle_gamma   90.00
#
_symmetry.space_group_name_H-M   'P 1'
#
loop_
_entity.id
_entity.type
_entity.pdbx_description
1 polymer ?
#
loop_
_entity_poly.entity_id
_entity_poly.type
_entity_poly.pdbx_seq_one_letter_code
_entity_poly.pdbx_strand_id
1 'polypeptide(L)'
;AKGKEACTPAADKPYECGVKPEPGSPAEMMQALYDKGRAEGDINKRHEIVWKAIRDVLIAHGPFVIGVSGDQPMPIYIKDNLHNVLDFGVVGPWAPATPGNQIVSQWYFDPLP
;
A
#
# COMPACT_ATOMS: atom_id res chain seq x y z
N ALA A 1 -15.35 5.31 -0.96
CA ALA A 1 -14.62 6.38 -1.68
C ALA A 1 -15.57 6.99 -2.71
N LYS A 2 -15.72 8.32 -2.74
CA LYS A 2 -16.48 9.04 -3.78
C LYS A 2 -15.60 9.24 -5.02
N GLY A 3 -15.18 8.17 -5.67
CA GLY A 3 -14.38 8.21 -6.90
C GLY A 3 -15.16 7.64 -8.08
N LYS A 4 -14.62 7.78 -9.30
CA LYS A 4 -15.25 7.36 -10.57
C LYS A 4 -16.48 8.22 -10.89
N GLU A 5 -17.52 7.61 -11.48
CA GLU A 5 -18.72 8.32 -11.99
C GLU A 5 -19.59 8.96 -10.90
N ALA A 6 -19.34 8.65 -9.62
CA ALA A 6 -20.02 9.25 -8.48
C ALA A 6 -19.40 10.60 -8.04
N CYS A 7 -18.33 11.05 -8.71
CA CYS A 7 -17.63 12.29 -8.39
C CYS A 7 -17.71 13.26 -9.56
N THR A 8 -18.25 14.45 -9.31
CA THR A 8 -18.27 15.57 -10.26
C THR A 8 -17.21 16.57 -9.85
N PRO A 9 -16.18 16.83 -10.68
CA PRO A 9 -15.11 17.75 -10.32
C PRO A 9 -15.62 19.20 -10.32
N ALA A 10 -15.08 20.02 -9.43
CA ALA A 10 -15.29 21.46 -9.50
C ALA A 10 -14.65 22.03 -10.78
N ALA A 11 -15.24 23.10 -11.33
CA ALA A 11 -14.78 23.69 -12.60
C ALA A 11 -13.33 24.19 -12.53
N ASP A 12 -12.86 24.60 -11.34
CA ASP A 12 -11.50 25.04 -11.06
C ASP A 12 -10.53 23.88 -10.73
N LYS A 13 -11.05 22.66 -10.55
CA LYS A 13 -10.27 21.46 -10.18
C LYS A 13 -10.68 20.25 -11.01
N PRO A 14 -10.37 20.25 -12.32
CA PRO A 14 -10.85 19.22 -13.25
C PRO A 14 -10.41 17.79 -12.91
N TYR A 15 -9.37 17.62 -12.09
CA TYR A 15 -8.80 16.32 -11.72
C TYR A 15 -9.14 15.85 -10.30
N GLU A 16 -9.94 16.60 -9.54
CA GLU A 16 -10.28 16.27 -8.15
C GLU A 16 -10.96 14.88 -8.02
N CYS A 17 -11.65 14.46 -9.08
CA CYS A 17 -12.35 13.18 -9.15
C CYS A 17 -11.53 12.03 -9.78
N GLY A 18 -10.28 12.31 -10.16
CA GLY A 18 -9.45 11.40 -10.95
C GLY A 18 -9.83 11.39 -12.44
N VAL A 19 -8.94 10.82 -13.26
CA VAL A 19 -9.13 10.67 -14.70
C VAL A 19 -9.65 9.27 -15.01
N LYS A 20 -10.73 9.17 -15.78
CA LYS A 20 -11.25 7.87 -16.25
C LYS A 20 -10.20 7.23 -17.16
N PRO A 21 -9.79 5.96 -16.93
CA PRO A 21 -8.84 5.30 -17.81
C PRO A 21 -9.45 5.10 -19.20
N GLU A 22 -8.59 5.07 -20.22
CA GLU A 22 -9.02 4.77 -21.58
C GLU A 22 -9.56 3.33 -21.67
N PRO A 23 -10.63 3.07 -22.43
CA PRO A 23 -11.17 1.73 -22.60
C PRO A 23 -10.13 0.76 -23.17
N GLY A 24 -10.00 -0.42 -22.57
CA GLY A 24 -9.01 -1.44 -22.94
C GLY A 24 -7.59 -1.11 -22.54
N SER A 25 -7.33 0.02 -21.87
CA SER A 25 -5.99 0.36 -21.41
C SER A 25 -5.53 -0.53 -20.25
N PRO A 26 -4.22 -0.70 -20.06
CA PRO A 26 -3.67 -1.36 -18.87
C PRO A 26 -4.15 -0.72 -17.56
N ALA A 27 -4.39 0.59 -17.56
CA ALA A 27 -4.94 1.29 -16.40
C ALA A 27 -6.38 0.87 -16.06
N GLU A 28 -7.25 0.69 -17.06
CA GLU A 28 -8.60 0.16 -16.85
C GLU A 28 -8.56 -1.27 -16.30
N MET A 29 -7.75 -2.14 -16.92
CA MET A 29 -7.57 -3.53 -16.48
C MET A 29 -7.08 -3.60 -15.02
N MET A 30 -6.11 -2.74 -14.67
CA MET A 30 -5.56 -2.68 -13.32
C MET A 30 -6.63 -2.23 -12.31
N GLN A 31 -7.38 -1.17 -12.62
CA GLN A 31 -8.45 -0.70 -11.73
C GLN A 31 -9.53 -1.77 -11.52
N ALA A 32 -9.90 -2.52 -12.57
CA ALA A 32 -10.87 -3.61 -12.48
C ALA A 32 -10.38 -4.76 -11.58
N LEU A 33 -9.11 -5.17 -11.72
CA LEU A 33 -8.49 -6.17 -10.85
C LEU A 33 -8.41 -5.71 -9.40
N TYR A 34 -8.11 -4.43 -9.16
CA TYR A 34 -8.13 -3.84 -7.82
C TYR A 34 -9.51 -3.90 -7.18
N ASP A 35 -10.57 -3.51 -7.89
CA ASP A 35 -11.94 -3.61 -7.36
C ASP A 35 -12.33 -5.05 -7.04
N LYS A 36 -11.95 -5.99 -7.93
CA LYS A 36 -12.18 -7.41 -7.72
C LYS A 36 -11.45 -7.92 -6.48
N GLY A 37 -10.17 -7.59 -6.32
CA GLY A 37 -9.37 -7.98 -5.15
C GLY A 37 -9.91 -7.39 -3.85
N ARG A 38 -10.40 -6.15 -3.88
CA ARG A 38 -11.04 -5.49 -2.74
C ARG A 38 -12.35 -6.16 -2.32
N ALA A 39 -13.12 -6.68 -3.28
CA ALA A 39 -14.39 -7.36 -3.01
C ALA A 39 -14.22 -8.86 -2.67
N GLU A 40 -13.12 -9.48 -3.08
CA GLU A 40 -12.84 -10.90 -2.83
C GLU A 40 -12.56 -11.16 -1.35
N GLY A 41 -13.32 -12.05 -0.72
CA GLY A 41 -13.21 -12.38 0.70
C GLY A 41 -12.20 -13.47 1.00
N ASP A 42 -11.92 -14.35 0.03
CA ASP A 42 -10.94 -15.43 0.20
C ASP A 42 -9.51 -14.95 -0.05
N ILE A 43 -8.61 -15.29 0.88
CA ILE A 43 -7.23 -14.81 0.85
C ILE A 43 -6.47 -15.38 -0.37
N ASN A 44 -6.62 -16.67 -0.67
CA ASN A 44 -5.90 -17.31 -1.77
C ASN A 44 -6.38 -16.78 -3.11
N LYS A 45 -7.69 -16.61 -3.29
CA LYS A 45 -8.25 -15.98 -4.50
C LYS A 45 -7.80 -14.53 -4.63
N ARG A 46 -7.71 -13.78 -3.53
CA ARG A 46 -7.16 -12.43 -3.55
C ARG A 46 -5.70 -12.42 -4.00
N HIS A 47 -4.89 -13.39 -3.58
CA HIS A 47 -3.52 -13.55 -4.07
C HIS A 47 -3.45 -13.87 -5.57
N GLU A 48 -4.32 -14.74 -6.07
CA GLU A 48 -4.41 -15.02 -7.51
C GLU A 48 -4.76 -13.76 -8.33
N ILE A 49 -5.63 -12.89 -7.81
CA ILE A 49 -5.98 -11.62 -8.45
C ILE A 49 -4.76 -10.68 -8.52
N VAL A 50 -4.00 -10.57 -7.44
CA VAL A 50 -2.74 -9.79 -7.41
C VAL A 50 -1.73 -10.37 -8.40
N TRP A 51 -1.65 -11.69 -8.49
CA TRP A 51 -0.72 -12.34 -9.42
C TRP A 51 -1.08 -12.06 -10.89
N LYS A 52 -2.38 -12.07 -11.23
CA LYS A 52 -2.88 -11.65 -12.54
C LYS A 52 -2.55 -10.20 -12.85
N ALA A 53 -2.70 -9.29 -11.89
CA ALA A 53 -2.30 -7.90 -12.07
C ALA A 53 -0.81 -7.75 -12.45
N ILE A 54 0.06 -8.51 -11.77
CA ILE A 54 1.49 -8.47 -12.05
C ILE A 54 1.79 -9.05 -13.42
N ARG A 55 1.32 -10.27 -13.71
CA ARG A 55 1.64 -10.97 -14.96
C ARG A 55 0.97 -10.35 -16.18
N ASP A 56 -0.34 -10.16 -16.11
CA ASP A 56 -1.17 -9.86 -17.28
C ASP A 56 -1.25 -8.36 -17.55
N VAL A 57 -0.91 -7.50 -16.58
CA VAL A 57 -0.92 -6.04 -16.74
C VAL A 57 0.48 -5.44 -16.66
N LEU A 58 1.14 -5.53 -15.50
CA LEU A 58 2.42 -4.84 -15.27
C LEU A 58 3.55 -5.37 -16.17
N ILE A 59 3.68 -6.69 -16.31
CA ILE A 59 4.74 -7.31 -17.12
C ILE A 59 4.38 -7.27 -18.61
N ALA A 60 3.13 -7.62 -18.97
CA ALA A 60 2.74 -7.74 -20.37
C ALA A 60 2.61 -6.41 -21.11
N HIS A 61 2.21 -5.33 -20.42
CA HIS A 61 1.98 -4.02 -21.03
C HIS A 61 2.95 -2.92 -20.56
N GLY A 62 3.76 -3.21 -19.53
CA GLY A 62 4.74 -2.27 -18.99
C GLY A 62 6.12 -2.34 -19.69
N PRO A 63 7.19 -1.79 -19.07
CA PRO A 63 7.22 -1.24 -17.71
C PRO A 63 6.63 0.17 -17.60
N PHE A 64 5.65 0.35 -16.72
CA PHE A 64 5.12 1.68 -16.36
C PHE A 64 6.00 2.39 -15.33
N VAL A 65 6.73 1.61 -14.52
CA VAL A 65 7.64 2.08 -13.48
C VAL A 65 8.92 1.26 -13.59
N ILE A 66 10.07 1.92 -13.65
CA ILE A 66 11.39 1.29 -13.66
C ILE A 66 12.03 1.56 -12.30
N GLY A 67 12.10 0.55 -11.45
CA GLY A 67 12.80 0.63 -10.16
C GLY A 67 14.31 0.44 -10.33
N VAL A 68 15.11 1.21 -9.57
CA VAL A 68 16.58 1.11 -9.58
C VAL A 68 17.11 0.28 -8.41
N SER A 69 16.50 0.43 -7.23
CA SER A 69 16.81 -0.32 -6.01
C SER A 69 15.56 -0.42 -5.15
N GLY A 70 15.47 -1.48 -4.33
CA GLY A 70 14.42 -1.65 -3.32
C GLY A 70 15.03 -2.08 -1.99
N ASP A 71 14.20 -2.18 -0.95
CA ASP A 71 14.56 -2.71 0.37
C ASP A 71 15.79 -2.05 1.02
N GLN A 72 15.89 -0.72 0.94
CA GLN A 72 16.93 -0.02 1.68
C GLN A 72 16.79 -0.32 3.18
N PRO A 73 17.91 -0.53 3.93
CA PRO A 73 17.86 -0.65 5.37
C PRO A 73 17.27 0.61 6.00
N MET A 74 16.30 0.45 6.89
CA MET A 74 15.59 1.56 7.56
C MET A 74 15.82 1.46 9.06
N PRO A 75 16.95 1.98 9.58
CA PRO A 75 17.22 1.96 11.00
C PRO A 75 16.22 2.84 11.75
N ILE A 76 15.79 2.36 12.91
CA ILE A 76 15.00 3.13 13.87
C ILE A 76 15.84 3.36 15.12
N TYR A 77 15.62 4.49 15.78
CA TYR A 77 16.31 4.83 17.02
C TYR A 77 15.35 4.67 18.19
N ILE A 78 15.79 3.96 19.21
CA ILE A 78 15.02 3.63 20.41
C ILE A 78 15.84 4.16 21.59
N LYS A 79 15.20 4.80 22.56
CA LYS A 79 15.87 5.19 23.81
C LYS A 79 16.24 3.94 24.60
N ASP A 80 17.40 3.94 25.24
CA ASP A 80 17.87 2.80 26.04
C ASP A 80 16.89 2.37 27.14
N ASN A 81 16.07 3.30 27.65
CA ASN A 81 15.06 3.02 28.68
C ASN A 81 13.66 2.73 28.12
N LEU A 82 13.48 2.57 26.80
CA LEU A 82 12.22 2.18 26.18
C LEU A 82 12.25 0.67 25.87
N HIS A 83 11.33 -0.08 26.49
CA HIS A 83 11.28 -1.53 26.40
C HIS A 83 10.09 -2.04 25.60
N ASN A 84 10.12 -3.34 25.28
CA ASN A 84 9.13 -4.07 24.47
C ASN A 84 9.01 -3.61 23.00
N VAL A 85 10.01 -2.91 22.47
CA VAL A 85 10.11 -2.65 21.04
C VAL A 85 10.67 -3.88 20.34
N LEU A 86 10.02 -4.34 19.27
CA LEU A 86 10.49 -5.50 18.51
C LEU A 86 11.73 -5.10 17.70
N ASP A 87 12.77 -5.93 17.76
CA ASP A 87 14.00 -5.79 16.95
C ASP A 87 14.03 -6.72 15.74
N PHE A 88 12.94 -7.47 15.52
CA PHE A 88 12.75 -8.39 14.41
C PHE A 88 11.48 -8.09 13.61
N GLY A 89 11.38 -8.64 12.40
CA GLY A 89 10.26 -8.41 11.51
C GLY A 89 10.30 -7.04 10.83
N VAL A 90 9.13 -6.44 10.61
CA VAL A 90 9.03 -5.17 9.86
C VAL A 90 8.89 -4.01 10.83
N VAL A 91 10.01 -3.33 11.09
CA VAL A 91 10.14 -2.24 12.07
C VAL A 91 10.25 -0.85 11.44
N GLY A 92 10.41 -0.79 10.12
CA GLY A 92 10.58 0.46 9.38
C GLY A 92 9.25 1.22 9.19
N PRO A 93 9.27 2.57 9.22
CA PRO A 93 8.05 3.39 9.18
C PRO A 93 7.28 3.34 7.85
N TRP A 94 7.87 2.77 6.79
CA TRP A 94 7.25 2.61 5.48
C TRP A 94 6.20 1.49 5.45
N ALA A 95 6.29 0.55 6.40
CA ALA A 95 5.41 -0.60 6.40
C ALA A 95 4.03 -0.26 6.97
N PRO A 96 2.96 -0.86 6.41
CA PRO A 96 1.60 -0.58 6.84
C PRO A 96 1.45 -0.66 8.36
N ALA A 97 0.90 0.40 8.94
CA ALA A 97 0.64 0.53 10.36
C ALA A 97 1.86 0.47 11.30
N THR A 98 3.11 0.54 10.83
CA THR A 98 4.27 0.68 11.74
C THR A 98 4.32 2.10 12.33
N PRO A 99 4.54 2.29 13.66
CA PRO A 99 4.87 1.28 14.67
C PRO A 99 3.67 0.54 15.30
N GLY A 100 2.44 0.94 15.03
CA GLY A 100 1.21 0.33 15.58
C GLY A 100 1.06 -1.19 15.37
N ASN A 101 1.69 -1.76 14.35
CA ASN A 101 1.78 -3.22 14.14
C ASN A 101 2.61 -3.96 15.21
N GLN A 102 3.35 -3.25 16.06
CA GLN A 102 4.18 -3.80 17.14
C GLN A 102 3.49 -3.81 18.51
N ILE A 103 2.16 -3.63 18.56
CA ILE A 103 1.39 -3.58 19.82
C ILE A 103 1.97 -2.51 20.77
N VAL A 104 2.09 -1.28 20.27
CA VAL A 104 2.71 -0.14 20.97
C VAL A 104 2.15 0.15 22.36
N SER A 105 0.95 -0.34 22.68
CA SER A 105 0.37 -0.26 24.02
C SER A 105 1.11 -1.08 25.09
N GLN A 106 1.97 -2.02 24.69
CA GLN A 106 2.83 -2.80 25.58
C GLN A 106 4.21 -2.17 25.78
N TRP A 107 4.52 -1.09 25.09
CA TRP A 107 5.78 -0.37 25.27
C TRP A 107 5.74 0.41 26.59
N TYR A 108 6.87 0.44 27.28
CA TYR A 108 6.98 1.16 28.53
C TYR A 108 8.38 1.75 28.69
N PHE A 109 8.44 2.87 29.39
CA PHE A 109 9.70 3.43 29.83
C PHE A 109 10.03 2.88 31.21
N ASP A 110 11.25 2.40 31.39
CA ASP A 110 11.78 2.20 32.73
C ASP A 110 11.85 3.57 33.43
N PRO A 111 11.47 3.65 34.72
CA PRO A 111 11.69 4.84 35.50
C PRO A 111 13.19 5.15 35.48
N LEU A 112 13.53 6.39 35.10
CA LEU A 112 14.91 6.85 35.11
C LEU A 112 15.49 6.68 36.53
N PRO A 113 16.76 6.26 36.69
CA PRO A 113 17.43 6.29 37.98
C PRO A 113 17.48 7.71 38.57
#